data_AF-A0A2H5Y723-F1
#
_entry.id   AF-A0A2H5Y723-F1
#
_cell.length_a   1.000
_cell.length_b   1.000
_cell.length_c   1.000
_cell.angle_alpha   90.00
_cell.angle_beta   90.00
_cell.angle_gamma   90.00
#
_symmetry.space_group_name_H-M   'P 1'
#
loop_
_entity.id
_entity.type
_entity.pdbx_description
1 polymer ?
#
loop_
_entity_poly.entity_id
_entity_poly.type
_entity_poly.pdbx_seq_one_letter_code
_entity_poly.pdbx_strand_id
1 'polypeptide(L)'
;MARRERPEMAVFIDFENIATAAESRYYTLDLQRLFAELGRRGRPVLKRAYADWSRFTKYRDELLRHGVDLVQIYSYGHKLARNRADVRMAIDAIETLFTRPEVQMFAIISGDSDFSSLITRLREHGKFVIGVGVQGATSDLIPALCDEFIYYDTLITPEAEEMPSPAASAPEPSPAAPAPEIVGTADRYRRYLQDWGFVLLEPTTRRMGLTRLFETLRAGVAELTLARWLERTNWEGLDLDPGGRQELGWLLLLGSGLSFGSLPPSFFTPIQGVRVAGLKRFIEAAESGWIRFLGMANWPLEPEALAFLLGLPVVEVESMLRGMVREGLLVAEDGTFRWIPHEDPLRGSVFEALRADLAGATYPSGITPSLGDARALFEEGMSYRRDRNFPMALERFRLALRMTLDLWETRTPGVGPYEIRWRAASYCSVRAGELFNNRRDFAGSLPYYYAFIALMIPGDPVWEKLRGLVDFMLHYALSAFFDNQVPVTSGPFVRRLLELFHDADPDRAERVREWVAQVARLNPAILGWLLEQLTGVEAGEEQKEALAVFLRGQIRG
;
A
#
# COMPACT_ATOMS: atom_id res chain seq x y z
N MET A 1 14.08 -13.04 59.90
CA MET A 1 14.46 -13.02 58.47
C MET A 1 13.92 -11.73 57.87
N ALA A 2 14.80 -10.79 57.53
CA ALA A 2 14.40 -9.53 56.90
C ALA A 2 13.89 -9.81 55.47
N ARG A 3 12.66 -9.39 55.17
CA ARG A 3 12.11 -9.38 53.81
C ARG A 3 13.03 -8.45 53.01
N ARG A 4 13.73 -8.93 51.98
CA ARG A 4 14.45 -8.05 51.05
C ARG A 4 13.42 -7.14 50.40
N GLU A 5 13.28 -5.92 50.91
CA GLU A 5 12.40 -4.91 50.32
C GLU A 5 12.96 -4.55 48.95
N ARG A 6 12.16 -4.75 47.91
CA ARG A 6 12.53 -4.33 46.55
C ARG A 6 12.54 -2.79 46.52
N PRO A 7 13.52 -2.16 45.86
CA PRO A 7 13.60 -0.70 45.80
C PRO A 7 12.32 -0.12 45.19
N GLU A 8 11.81 0.95 45.79
CA GLU A 8 10.62 1.64 45.29
C GLU A 8 10.95 2.44 44.04
N MET A 9 10.08 2.31 43.04
CA MET A 9 10.27 2.88 41.71
C MET A 9 9.13 3.83 41.35
N ALA A 10 9.48 4.99 40.81
CA ALA A 10 8.56 5.86 40.08
C ALA A 10 8.74 5.66 38.57
N VAL A 11 7.65 5.48 37.84
CA VAL A 11 7.62 5.24 36.39
C VAL A 11 6.96 6.43 35.71
N PHE A 12 7.67 7.03 34.77
CA PHE A 12 7.18 8.13 33.94
C PHE A 12 7.25 7.71 32.46
N ILE A 13 6.12 7.78 31.79
CA ILE A 13 5.95 7.26 30.43
C ILE A 13 5.59 8.41 29.50
N ASP A 14 6.51 8.74 28.60
CA ASP A 14 6.20 9.51 27.42
C ASP A 14 5.46 8.59 26.44
N PHE A 15 4.14 8.58 26.59
CA PHE A 15 3.32 7.55 25.97
C PHE A 15 3.24 7.74 24.46
N GLU A 16 3.23 8.99 23.98
CA GLU A 16 3.23 9.26 22.54
C GLU A 16 4.50 8.73 21.88
N ASN A 17 5.66 8.95 22.49
CA ASN A 17 6.95 8.51 21.95
C ASN A 17 7.05 6.98 21.90
N ILE A 18 6.84 6.30 23.03
CA ILE A 18 6.99 4.85 23.10
C ILE A 18 5.92 4.12 22.27
N ALA A 19 4.66 4.59 22.27
CA ALA A 19 3.59 3.96 21.51
C ALA A 19 3.81 4.15 20.00
N THR A 20 4.19 5.35 19.55
CA THR A 20 4.44 5.60 18.13
C THR A 20 5.63 4.77 17.62
N ALA A 21 6.72 4.72 18.39
CA ALA A 21 7.91 3.93 18.02
C ALA A 21 7.62 2.43 18.02
N ALA A 22 6.93 1.92 19.05
CA ALA A 22 6.56 0.51 19.13
C ALA A 22 5.53 0.12 18.08
N GLU A 23 4.53 0.95 17.78
CA GLU A 23 3.56 0.66 16.72
C GLU A 23 4.19 0.69 15.33
N SER A 24 5.12 1.62 15.08
CA SER A 24 5.87 1.67 13.82
C SER A 24 6.70 0.41 13.59
N ARG A 25 7.36 -0.09 14.63
CA ARG A 25 8.32 -1.20 14.50
C ARG A 25 7.71 -2.58 14.77
N TYR A 26 6.73 -2.65 15.65
CA TYR A 26 6.18 -3.88 16.22
C TYR A 26 4.67 -3.99 16.15
N TYR A 27 4.01 -2.99 15.54
CA TYR A 27 2.57 -2.97 15.28
C TYR A 27 1.68 -2.86 16.52
N THR A 28 2.25 -2.96 17.73
CA THR A 28 1.58 -2.79 19.01
C THR A 28 2.59 -2.51 20.13
N LEU A 29 2.10 -1.93 21.23
CA LEU A 29 2.82 -1.78 22.48
C LEU A 29 2.29 -2.81 23.51
N ASP A 30 3.07 -3.84 23.79
CA ASP A 30 2.83 -4.87 24.81
C ASP A 30 3.19 -4.30 26.20
N LEU A 31 2.20 -3.64 26.81
CA LEU A 31 2.32 -3.05 28.13
C LEU A 31 2.52 -4.10 29.22
N GLN A 32 1.94 -5.30 29.06
CA GLN A 32 2.07 -6.38 30.02
C GLN A 32 3.53 -6.81 30.19
N ARG A 33 4.25 -7.05 29.09
CA ARG A 33 5.68 -7.40 29.13
C ARG A 33 6.53 -6.26 29.66
N LEU A 34 6.25 -5.03 29.23
CA LEU A 34 6.94 -3.83 29.71
C LEU A 34 6.84 -3.70 31.24
N PHE A 35 5.64 -3.77 31.79
CA PHE A 35 5.45 -3.65 33.25
C PHE A 35 5.94 -4.87 34.02
N ALA A 36 5.87 -6.07 33.43
CA ALA A 36 6.47 -7.26 34.04
C ALA A 36 7.98 -7.11 34.19
N GLU A 37 8.65 -6.56 33.18
CA GLU A 37 10.09 -6.35 33.18
C GLU A 37 10.52 -5.26 34.17
N LEU A 38 9.79 -4.15 34.26
CA LEU A 38 10.02 -3.12 35.28
C LEU A 38 9.79 -3.67 36.69
N GLY A 39 8.75 -4.49 36.88
CA GLY A 39 8.43 -5.13 38.16
C GLY A 39 9.50 -6.13 38.66
N ARG A 40 10.38 -6.62 37.77
CA ARG A 40 11.54 -7.44 38.14
C ARG A 40 12.65 -6.62 38.79
N ARG A 41 12.81 -5.34 38.42
CA ARG A 41 13.87 -4.43 38.91
C ARG A 41 13.51 -3.72 40.20
N GLY A 42 12.26 -3.28 40.31
CA GLY A 42 11.78 -2.54 41.47
C GLY A 42 10.29 -2.73 41.69
N ARG A 43 9.78 -2.13 42.78
CA ARG A 43 8.34 -2.08 43.06
C ARG A 43 7.80 -0.74 42.55
N PRO A 44 7.00 -0.69 41.46
CA PRO A 44 6.42 0.55 40.99
C PRO A 44 5.39 1.07 42.00
N VAL A 45 5.71 2.19 42.67
CA VAL A 45 4.82 2.86 43.64
C VAL A 45 4.14 4.09 43.06
N LEU A 46 4.64 4.58 41.93
CA LEU A 46 4.04 5.65 41.12
C LEU A 46 4.20 5.29 39.65
N LYS A 47 3.14 5.40 38.86
CA LYS A 47 3.16 5.22 37.41
C LYS A 47 2.33 6.31 36.77
N ARG A 48 2.92 7.15 35.94
CA ARG A 48 2.24 8.21 35.18
C ARG A 48 2.57 8.08 33.71
N ALA A 49 1.55 8.21 32.86
CA ALA A 49 1.72 8.30 31.42
C ALA A 49 1.21 9.65 30.92
N TYR A 50 1.92 10.22 29.94
CA TYR A 50 1.66 11.55 29.39
C TYR A 50 1.35 11.43 27.90
N ALA A 51 0.16 11.84 27.49
CA ALA A 51 -0.25 11.88 26.08
C ALA A 51 -1.53 12.71 25.89
N ASP A 52 -1.84 13.05 24.65
CA ASP A 52 -3.20 13.38 24.28
C ASP A 52 -4.05 12.10 24.19
N TRP A 53 -4.77 11.77 25.28
CA TRP A 53 -5.49 10.51 25.35
C TRP A 53 -6.59 10.38 24.31
N SER A 54 -7.06 11.48 23.69
CA SER A 54 -7.99 11.42 22.56
C SER A 54 -7.44 10.57 21.40
N ARG A 55 -6.11 10.50 21.23
CA ARG A 55 -5.42 9.77 20.17
C ARG A 55 -5.12 8.31 20.51
N PHE A 56 -4.95 8.00 21.80
CA PHE A 56 -4.50 6.69 22.30
C PHE A 56 -5.59 5.94 23.09
N THR A 57 -6.83 6.00 22.63
CA THR A 57 -7.99 5.40 23.32
C THR A 57 -7.85 3.90 23.57
N LYS A 58 -7.23 3.15 22.63
CA LYS A 58 -7.08 1.69 22.73
C LYS A 58 -6.22 1.19 23.90
N TYR A 59 -5.33 2.02 24.46
CA TYR A 59 -4.45 1.62 25.56
C TYR A 59 -4.95 2.06 26.94
N ARG A 60 -5.99 2.90 27.00
CA ARG A 60 -6.46 3.50 28.27
C ARG A 60 -6.85 2.43 29.29
N ASP A 61 -7.68 1.47 28.89
CA ASP A 61 -8.16 0.42 29.80
C ASP A 61 -7.04 -0.50 30.29
N GLU A 62 -6.04 -0.77 29.44
CA GLU A 62 -4.89 -1.57 29.82
C GLU A 62 -3.96 -0.83 30.78
N LEU A 63 -3.65 0.43 30.51
CA LEU A 63 -2.85 1.27 31.41
C LEU A 63 -3.52 1.44 32.78
N LEU A 64 -4.84 1.68 32.80
CA LEU A 64 -5.61 1.78 34.05
C LEU A 64 -5.59 0.46 34.83
N ARG A 65 -5.72 -0.70 34.16
CA ARG A 65 -5.57 -2.03 34.80
C ARG A 65 -4.18 -2.25 35.37
N HIS A 66 -3.16 -1.67 34.74
CA HIS A 66 -1.81 -1.63 35.27
C HIS A 66 -1.61 -0.56 36.35
N GLY A 67 -2.65 0.18 36.77
CA GLY A 67 -2.55 1.21 37.81
C GLY A 67 -1.71 2.40 37.41
N VAL A 68 -1.76 2.78 36.13
CA VAL A 68 -1.08 3.96 35.58
C VAL A 68 -2.04 5.15 35.61
N ASP A 69 -1.59 6.26 36.19
CA ASP A 69 -2.29 7.53 36.15
C ASP A 69 -2.13 8.17 34.76
N LEU A 70 -3.25 8.44 34.09
CA LEU A 70 -3.29 9.01 32.74
C LEU A 70 -3.31 10.55 32.82
N VAL A 71 -2.19 11.19 32.50
CA VAL A 71 -2.07 12.66 32.49
C VAL A 71 -2.39 13.17 31.09
N GLN A 72 -3.51 13.89 30.96
CA GLN A 72 -3.94 14.47 29.68
C GLN A 72 -3.09 15.67 29.29
N ILE A 73 -2.50 15.62 28.09
CA ILE A 73 -1.79 16.73 27.45
C ILE A 73 -2.57 17.14 26.20
N TYR A 74 -3.12 18.35 26.20
CA TYR A 74 -3.88 18.85 25.03
C TYR A 74 -2.93 19.33 23.94
N SER A 75 -3.00 18.69 22.77
CA SER A 75 -2.24 19.07 21.59
C SER A 75 -2.96 20.19 20.83
N TYR A 76 -2.51 21.44 20.99
CA TYR A 76 -2.97 22.57 20.17
C TYR A 76 -1.80 23.15 19.38
N GLY A 77 -1.84 23.03 18.05
CA GLY A 77 -0.77 23.44 17.12
C GLY A 77 0.32 22.37 16.93
N HIS A 78 0.50 21.90 15.69
CA HIS A 78 1.26 20.70 15.31
C HIS A 78 2.74 20.63 15.77
N LYS A 79 3.41 21.75 16.03
CA LYS A 79 4.85 21.77 16.43
C LYS A 79 5.10 22.14 17.91
N LEU A 80 4.14 22.75 18.60
CA LEU A 80 4.27 23.16 20.01
C LEU A 80 3.76 22.11 21.01
N ALA A 81 3.10 21.05 20.52
CA ALA A 81 2.51 20.02 21.36
C ALA A 81 3.53 19.04 21.97
N ARG A 82 4.57 18.63 21.22
CA ARG A 82 5.59 17.65 21.69
C ARG A 82 6.28 18.13 22.97
N ASN A 83 6.73 19.38 22.97
CA ASN A 83 7.40 20.02 24.12
C ASN A 83 6.56 20.07 25.41
N ARG A 84 5.22 19.94 25.35
CA ARG A 84 4.38 20.05 26.55
C ARG A 84 4.36 18.78 27.38
N ALA A 85 4.33 17.62 26.74
CA ALA A 85 4.37 16.34 27.43
C ALA A 85 5.71 16.19 28.15
N ASP A 86 6.81 16.48 27.45
CA ASP A 86 8.18 16.36 27.96
C ASP A 86 8.41 17.28 29.16
N VAL A 87 8.04 18.56 29.04
CA VAL A 87 8.15 19.54 30.13
C VAL A 87 7.29 19.12 31.32
N ARG A 88 6.03 18.68 31.09
CA ARG A 88 5.15 18.28 32.20
C ARG A 88 5.67 17.04 32.92
N MET A 89 6.14 16.05 32.18
CA MET A 89 6.74 14.83 32.71
C MET A 89 8.00 15.13 33.52
N ALA A 90 8.88 15.99 33.01
CA ALA A 90 10.09 16.40 33.73
C ALA A 90 9.78 17.12 35.06
N ILE A 91 8.79 18.03 35.06
CA ILE A 91 8.35 18.71 36.29
C ILE A 91 7.85 17.70 37.32
N ASP A 92 6.95 16.80 36.93
CA ASP A 92 6.38 15.80 37.83
C ASP A 92 7.46 14.84 38.38
N ALA A 93 8.46 14.49 37.57
CA ALA A 93 9.58 13.63 37.98
C ALA A 93 10.49 14.31 39.01
N ILE A 94 10.81 15.60 38.79
CA ILE A 94 11.58 16.41 39.75
C ILE A 94 10.78 16.67 41.03
N GLU A 95 9.48 16.93 40.93
CA GLU A 95 8.61 17.04 42.11
C GLU A 95 8.63 15.73 42.92
N THR A 96 8.53 14.59 42.25
CA THR A 96 8.59 13.27 42.90
C THR A 96 9.96 13.02 43.56
N LEU A 97 11.05 13.44 42.93
CA LEU A 97 12.40 13.36 43.50
C LEU A 97 12.50 14.04 44.86
N PHE A 98 11.88 15.21 45.04
CA PHE A 98 11.95 15.98 46.28
C PHE A 98 10.85 15.65 47.30
N THR A 99 9.66 15.25 46.83
CA THR A 99 8.51 14.97 47.71
C THR A 99 8.45 13.53 48.20
N ARG A 100 9.11 12.59 47.50
CA ARG A 100 9.12 11.15 47.82
C ARG A 100 10.54 10.60 47.96
N PRO A 101 11.26 10.96 49.03
CA PRO A 101 12.64 10.52 49.23
C PRO A 101 12.82 9.01 49.29
N GLU A 102 11.77 8.25 49.62
CA GLU A 102 11.70 6.79 49.65
C GLU A 102 11.88 6.14 48.27
N VAL A 103 11.51 6.84 47.18
CA VAL A 103 11.70 6.36 45.81
C VAL A 103 13.18 6.40 45.49
N GLN A 104 13.81 5.23 45.34
CA GLN A 104 15.25 5.13 45.01
C GLN A 104 15.51 4.91 43.52
N MET A 105 14.46 4.58 42.76
CA MET A 105 14.56 4.20 41.36
C MET A 105 13.58 4.99 40.49
N PHE A 106 14.03 5.44 39.32
CA PHE A 106 13.21 6.15 38.35
C PHE A 106 13.27 5.42 37.01
N ALA A 107 12.13 5.02 36.48
CA ALA A 107 12.02 4.49 35.13
C ALA A 107 11.48 5.58 34.20
N ILE A 108 12.31 6.00 33.24
CA ILE A 108 11.95 6.97 32.20
C ILE A 108 11.74 6.20 30.90
N ILE A 109 10.48 6.09 30.48
CA ILE A 109 10.10 5.39 29.25
C ILE A 109 9.95 6.42 28.13
N SER A 110 11.04 6.69 27.43
CA SER A 110 11.10 7.53 26.23
C SER A 110 12.42 7.27 25.49
N GLY A 111 12.39 7.40 24.16
CA GLY A 111 13.60 7.42 23.32
C GLY A 111 14.16 8.83 23.08
N ASP A 112 13.51 9.89 23.57
CA ASP A 112 13.86 11.27 23.25
C ASP A 112 15.10 11.77 24.02
N SER A 113 16.01 12.43 23.30
CA SER A 113 17.21 13.06 23.87
C SER A 113 16.88 14.22 24.81
N ASP A 114 15.70 14.83 24.71
CA ASP A 114 15.33 15.98 25.55
C ASP A 114 15.24 15.63 27.05
N PHE A 115 15.13 14.34 27.40
CA PHE A 115 15.16 13.87 28.80
C PHE A 115 16.56 13.74 29.41
N SER A 116 17.63 14.01 28.66
CA SER A 116 19.01 13.87 29.12
C SER A 116 19.33 14.67 30.39
N SER A 117 18.85 15.90 30.47
CA SER A 117 19.03 16.77 31.65
C SER A 117 18.27 16.24 32.87
N LEU A 118 17.07 15.67 32.68
CA LEU A 118 16.31 15.02 33.74
C LEU A 118 17.06 13.80 34.30
N ILE A 119 17.53 12.92 33.41
CA ILE A 119 18.28 11.71 33.79
C ILE A 119 19.53 12.09 34.59
N THR A 120 20.30 13.05 34.08
CA THR A 120 21.50 13.55 34.76
C THR A 120 21.16 14.07 36.15
N ARG A 121 20.10 14.87 36.28
CA ARG A 121 19.68 15.45 37.56
C ARG A 121 19.23 14.39 38.56
N LEU A 122 18.49 13.37 38.13
CA LEU A 122 18.09 12.26 39.00
C LEU A 122 19.30 11.51 39.55
N ARG A 123 20.32 11.28 38.71
CA ARG A 123 21.57 10.62 39.09
C ARG A 123 22.45 11.47 40.01
N GLU A 124 22.52 12.79 39.78
CA GLU A 124 23.18 13.74 40.71
C GLU A 124 22.61 13.64 42.14
N HIS A 125 21.32 13.32 42.25
CA HIS A 125 20.64 13.10 43.54
C HIS A 125 20.69 11.64 44.03
N GLY A 126 21.56 10.80 43.44
CA GLY A 126 21.83 9.43 43.88
C GLY A 126 20.72 8.43 43.58
N LYS A 127 19.81 8.74 42.66
CA LYS A 127 18.74 7.82 42.23
C LYS A 127 19.23 6.91 41.12
N PHE A 128 18.77 5.66 41.13
CA PHE A 128 19.02 4.70 40.05
C PHE A 128 18.05 4.95 38.90
N VAL A 129 18.56 5.22 37.71
CA VAL A 129 17.73 5.57 36.55
C VAL A 129 17.73 4.44 35.52
N ILE A 130 16.54 3.92 35.22
CA ILE A 130 16.28 2.97 34.14
C ILE A 130 15.68 3.73 32.96
N GLY A 131 16.35 3.69 31.81
CA GLY A 131 15.77 4.13 30.55
C GLY A 131 15.06 2.98 29.84
N VAL A 132 13.95 3.26 29.16
CA VAL A 132 13.31 2.30 28.26
C VAL A 132 12.96 2.99 26.95
N GLY A 133 13.37 2.41 25.82
CA GLY A 133 13.10 2.94 24.49
C GLY A 133 13.16 1.88 23.40
N VAL A 134 12.70 2.24 22.20
CA VAL A 134 12.75 1.36 21.02
C VAL A 134 14.05 1.60 20.26
N GLN A 135 14.75 0.54 19.86
CA GLN A 135 16.00 0.64 19.10
C GLN A 135 15.76 1.42 17.79
N GLY A 136 16.71 2.26 17.37
CA GLY A 136 16.57 3.10 16.17
C GLY A 136 15.60 4.29 16.29
N ALA A 137 14.74 4.33 17.32
CA ALA A 137 13.94 5.50 17.71
C ALA A 137 14.48 6.19 18.98
N THR A 138 15.48 5.57 19.63
CA THR A 138 16.16 6.09 20.83
C THR A 138 17.45 6.80 20.42
N SER A 139 17.69 8.00 20.97
CA SER A 139 18.98 8.69 20.81
C SER A 139 20.13 7.94 21.49
N ASP A 140 21.27 7.80 20.82
CA ASP A 140 22.48 7.12 21.34
C ASP A 140 22.99 7.69 22.68
N LEU A 141 22.62 8.93 22.99
CA LEU A 141 23.03 9.62 24.21
C LEU A 141 22.28 9.12 25.45
N ILE A 142 21.02 8.69 25.31
CA ILE A 142 20.17 8.28 26.45
C ILE A 142 20.69 7.00 27.13
N PRO A 143 21.01 5.90 26.40
CA PRO A 143 21.54 4.68 27.02
C PRO A 143 22.80 4.90 27.85
N ALA A 144 23.69 5.79 27.42
CA ALA A 144 24.93 6.12 28.13
C ALA A 144 24.70 6.95 29.41
N LEU A 145 23.57 7.67 29.49
CA LEU A 145 23.23 8.48 30.66
C LEU A 145 22.46 7.72 31.73
N CYS A 146 21.76 6.63 31.39
CA CYS A 146 21.06 5.80 32.35
C CYS A 146 22.02 4.87 33.12
N ASP A 147 21.63 4.43 34.32
CA ASP A 147 22.36 3.37 35.03
C ASP A 147 22.04 2.00 34.44
N GLU A 148 20.83 1.84 33.89
CA GLU A 148 20.42 0.70 33.09
C GLU A 148 19.53 1.17 31.94
N PHE A 149 19.68 0.57 30.75
CA PHE A 149 18.81 0.86 29.62
C PHE A 149 18.20 -0.44 29.07
N ILE A 150 16.88 -0.45 28.90
CA ILE A 150 16.12 -1.57 28.36
C ILE A 150 15.63 -1.20 26.97
N TYR A 151 16.10 -1.92 25.96
CA TYR A 151 15.49 -1.84 24.64
C TYR A 151 14.18 -2.60 24.64
N TYR A 152 13.08 -1.92 24.35
CA TYR A 152 11.75 -2.54 24.30
C TYR A 152 11.71 -3.75 23.33
N ASP A 153 12.50 -3.68 22.27
CA ASP A 153 12.78 -4.71 21.26
C ASP A 153 13.11 -6.08 21.87
N THR A 154 13.90 -6.10 22.94
CA THR A 154 14.33 -7.34 23.62
C THR A 154 13.23 -7.95 24.48
N LEU A 155 12.19 -7.17 24.82
CA LEU A 155 11.08 -7.63 25.66
C LEU A 155 10.05 -8.43 24.86
N ILE A 156 9.84 -8.05 23.61
CA ILE A 156 8.77 -8.57 22.77
C ILE A 156 9.20 -9.66 21.80
N THR A 157 10.49 -9.83 21.59
CA THR A 157 11.03 -10.94 20.80
C THR A 157 11.13 -12.15 21.74
N PRO A 158 10.38 -13.27 21.53
CA PRO A 158 10.65 -14.48 22.29
C PRO A 158 12.08 -14.95 21.97
N GLU A 159 12.82 -15.36 23.00
CA GLU A 159 14.13 -16.01 22.87
C GLU A 159 14.03 -17.12 21.82
N ALA A 160 14.46 -16.80 20.60
CA ALA A 160 14.81 -17.79 19.62
C ALA A 160 16.14 -18.38 20.10
N GLU A 161 16.14 -19.70 20.25
CA GLU A 161 17.25 -20.58 20.59
C GLU A 161 18.64 -19.96 20.35
N GLU A 162 19.46 -19.97 21.41
CA GLU A 162 20.90 -19.77 21.35
C GLU A 162 21.50 -20.62 20.21
N MET A 163 21.80 -19.97 19.08
CA MET A 163 22.89 -20.46 18.24
C MET A 163 24.20 -19.97 18.87
N PRO A 164 25.22 -20.84 18.99
CA PRO A 164 26.42 -20.52 19.74
C PRO A 164 27.19 -19.39 19.04
N SER A 165 27.39 -18.29 19.77
CA SER A 165 28.36 -17.25 19.44
C SER A 165 29.79 -17.80 19.63
N PRO A 166 30.65 -17.78 18.60
CA PRO A 166 32.09 -17.88 18.81
C PRO A 166 32.59 -16.52 19.30
N ALA A 167 33.21 -16.53 20.47
CA ALA A 167 33.77 -15.37 21.14
C ALA A 167 34.75 -14.55 20.28
N ALA A 168 34.55 -13.23 20.30
CA ALA A 168 35.51 -12.13 20.32
C ALA A 168 36.74 -12.17 19.39
N SER A 169 36.68 -11.39 18.30
CA SER A 169 37.54 -10.19 18.12
C SER A 169 37.31 -9.54 16.75
N ALA A 170 36.57 -8.43 16.71
CA ALA A 170 36.74 -7.34 15.74
C ALA A 170 35.81 -6.17 16.14
N PRO A 171 36.22 -4.91 15.96
CA PRO A 171 35.39 -3.76 16.32
C PRO A 171 34.14 -3.71 15.44
N GLU A 172 32.97 -3.55 16.07
CA GLU A 172 31.71 -3.29 15.37
C GLU A 172 31.82 -2.01 14.55
N PRO A 173 31.41 -2.00 13.27
CA PRO A 173 31.36 -0.77 12.50
C PRO A 173 30.20 0.09 13.02
N SER A 174 30.52 1.35 13.31
CA SER A 174 29.58 2.48 13.28
C SER A 174 28.59 2.32 12.11
N PRO A 175 27.31 2.74 12.20
CA PRO A 175 26.36 2.60 11.10
C PRO A 175 26.89 3.36 9.88
N ALA A 176 27.60 2.63 9.02
CA ALA A 176 28.14 3.16 7.78
C ALA A 176 26.94 3.54 6.92
N ALA A 177 26.97 4.76 6.37
CA ALA A 177 26.01 5.14 5.35
C ALA A 177 25.95 4.05 4.27
N PRO A 178 24.75 3.70 3.76
CA PRO A 178 24.61 2.65 2.77
C PRO A 178 25.51 2.93 1.56
N ALA A 179 26.10 1.87 1.00
CA ALA A 179 27.01 2.00 -0.14
C ALA A 179 26.33 2.75 -1.30
N PRO A 180 27.05 3.60 -2.07
CA PRO A 180 26.47 4.40 -3.15
C PRO A 180 25.68 3.60 -4.19
N GLU A 181 26.08 2.35 -4.44
CA GLU A 181 25.40 1.44 -5.36
C GLU A 181 24.00 1.06 -4.89
N ILE A 182 23.84 0.75 -3.58
CA ILE A 182 22.55 0.42 -2.96
C ILE A 182 21.59 1.60 -3.09
N VAL A 183 22.07 2.80 -2.79
CA VAL A 183 21.29 4.04 -2.92
C VAL A 183 20.88 4.25 -4.38
N GLY A 184 21.81 4.07 -5.31
CA GLY A 184 21.56 4.19 -6.74
C GLY A 184 20.52 3.19 -7.27
N THR A 185 20.54 1.93 -6.81
CA THR A 185 19.51 0.94 -7.15
C THR A 185 18.15 1.31 -6.56
N ALA A 186 18.11 1.66 -5.27
CA ALA A 186 16.86 2.06 -4.63
C ALA A 186 16.23 3.30 -5.29
N ASP A 187 17.04 4.25 -5.76
CA ASP A 187 16.58 5.42 -6.51
C ASP A 187 16.02 5.07 -7.90
N ARG A 188 16.48 3.99 -8.53
CA ARG A 188 15.85 3.49 -9.77
C ARG A 188 14.48 2.89 -9.48
N TYR A 189 14.36 2.07 -8.44
CA TYR A 189 13.05 1.52 -8.02
C TYR A 189 12.07 2.63 -7.64
N ARG A 190 12.52 3.61 -6.85
CA ARG A 190 11.76 4.77 -6.42
C ARG A 190 11.19 5.53 -7.61
N ARG A 191 12.04 5.89 -8.59
CA ARG A 191 11.59 6.58 -9.82
C ARG A 191 10.59 5.76 -10.60
N TYR A 192 10.82 4.45 -10.74
CA TYR A 192 9.88 3.57 -11.44
C TYR A 192 8.50 3.53 -10.75
N LEU A 193 8.46 3.40 -9.43
CA LEU A 193 7.21 3.43 -8.67
C LEU A 193 6.51 4.80 -8.80
N GLN A 194 7.25 5.90 -8.73
CA GLN A 194 6.71 7.25 -8.89
C GLN A 194 6.14 7.50 -10.30
N ASP A 195 6.77 6.97 -11.35
CA ASP A 195 6.25 7.04 -12.73
C ASP A 195 4.85 6.37 -12.84
N TRP A 196 4.57 5.40 -11.96
CA TRP A 196 3.28 4.72 -11.84
C TRP A 196 2.31 5.36 -10.84
N GLY A 197 2.71 6.44 -10.16
CA GLY A 197 1.86 7.22 -9.27
C GLY A 197 1.94 6.81 -7.79
N PHE A 198 2.88 5.94 -7.41
CA PHE A 198 3.13 5.65 -5.99
C PHE A 198 3.74 6.89 -5.31
N VAL A 199 3.21 7.25 -4.14
CA VAL A 199 3.68 8.40 -3.34
C VAL A 199 4.88 8.03 -2.46
N LEU A 200 5.08 6.73 -2.20
CA LEU A 200 6.11 6.14 -1.37
C LEU A 200 6.04 6.64 0.07
N LEU A 201 4.94 6.30 0.74
CA LEU A 201 4.69 6.64 2.14
C LEU A 201 5.87 6.26 3.03
N GLU A 202 6.21 7.18 3.93
CA GLU A 202 7.17 6.93 5.01
C GLU A 202 6.81 5.63 5.75
N PRO A 203 7.80 4.78 6.09
CA PRO A 203 7.55 3.44 6.64
C PRO A 203 6.61 3.44 7.84
N THR A 204 6.77 4.40 8.76
CA THR A 204 5.90 4.57 9.93
C THR A 204 4.46 4.85 9.53
N THR A 205 4.24 5.84 8.66
CA THR A 205 2.90 6.22 8.19
C THR A 205 2.22 5.05 7.46
N ARG A 206 2.98 4.35 6.62
CA ARG A 206 2.52 3.19 5.87
C ARG A 206 2.05 2.07 6.79
N ARG A 207 2.87 1.66 7.78
CA ARG A 207 2.53 0.58 8.72
C ARG A 207 1.39 0.94 9.67
N MET A 208 1.33 2.19 10.13
CA MET A 208 0.18 2.69 10.88
C MET A 208 -1.10 2.62 10.04
N GLY A 209 -1.05 3.04 8.77
CA GLY A 209 -2.19 2.97 7.85
C GLY A 209 -2.67 1.54 7.59
N LEU A 210 -1.74 0.61 7.35
CA LEU A 210 -2.06 -0.82 7.22
C LEU A 210 -2.62 -1.42 8.51
N THR A 211 -2.16 -0.95 9.67
CA THR A 211 -2.71 -1.35 10.98
C THR A 211 -4.15 -0.90 11.13
N ARG A 212 -4.50 0.34 10.76
CA ARG A 212 -5.89 0.83 10.75
C ARG A 212 -6.79 0.01 9.84
N LEU A 213 -6.30 -0.35 8.66
CA LEU A 213 -7.02 -1.22 7.74
C LEU A 213 -7.29 -2.58 8.38
N PHE A 214 -6.27 -3.23 8.95
CA PHE A 214 -6.41 -4.52 9.63
C PHE A 214 -7.37 -4.48 10.83
N GLU A 215 -7.33 -3.42 11.64
CA GLU A 215 -8.27 -3.20 12.75
C GLU A 215 -9.72 -3.11 12.23
N THR A 216 -9.94 -2.35 11.15
CA THR A 216 -11.25 -2.19 10.50
C THR A 216 -11.79 -3.52 9.98
N LEU A 217 -10.95 -4.36 9.39
CA LEU A 217 -11.33 -5.71 8.95
C LEU A 217 -11.81 -6.58 10.12
N ARG A 218 -11.07 -6.58 11.25
CA ARG A 218 -11.42 -7.38 12.43
C ARG A 218 -12.74 -6.95 13.09
N ALA A 219 -13.17 -5.71 12.88
CA ALA A 219 -14.42 -5.18 13.42
C ALA A 219 -15.69 -5.71 12.72
N GLY A 220 -15.57 -6.63 11.75
CA GLY A 220 -16.72 -7.37 11.18
C GLY A 220 -17.13 -6.92 9.79
N VAL A 221 -16.16 -6.60 8.93
CA VAL A 221 -16.42 -5.99 7.62
C VAL A 221 -16.23 -7.00 6.48
N ALA A 222 -16.96 -8.11 6.55
CA ALA A 222 -16.96 -9.12 5.49
C ALA A 222 -17.58 -8.57 4.18
N GLU A 223 -17.08 -9.03 3.03
CA GLU A 223 -17.58 -8.74 1.68
C GLU A 223 -17.42 -7.29 1.15
N LEU A 224 -16.63 -6.43 1.79
CA LEU A 224 -16.31 -5.13 1.20
C LEU A 224 -15.35 -5.23 0.02
N THR A 225 -15.52 -4.31 -0.91
CA THR A 225 -14.52 -3.97 -1.92
C THR A 225 -13.38 -3.17 -1.26
N LEU A 226 -12.18 -3.14 -1.86
CA LEU A 226 -11.09 -2.32 -1.31
C LEU A 226 -11.45 -0.83 -1.28
N ALA A 227 -12.17 -0.33 -2.30
CA ALA A 227 -12.63 1.07 -2.34
C ALA A 227 -13.45 1.42 -1.08
N ARG A 228 -14.45 0.61 -0.72
CA ARG A 228 -15.28 0.83 0.46
C ARG A 228 -14.52 0.63 1.76
N TRP A 229 -13.57 -0.30 1.78
CA TRP A 229 -12.74 -0.52 2.97
C TRP A 229 -11.85 0.69 3.27
N LEU A 230 -11.21 1.26 2.24
CA LEU A 230 -10.44 2.50 2.37
C LEU A 230 -11.32 3.68 2.81
N GLU A 231 -12.54 3.79 2.28
CA GLU A 231 -13.50 4.85 2.64
C GLU A 231 -13.94 4.76 4.11
N ARG A 232 -14.24 3.55 4.61
CA ARG A 232 -14.75 3.32 5.97
C ARG A 232 -13.68 3.34 7.05
N THR A 233 -12.41 3.21 6.68
CA THR A 233 -11.31 3.21 7.65
C THR A 233 -11.17 4.59 8.27
N ASN A 234 -11.07 4.67 9.60
CA ASN A 234 -10.80 5.92 10.28
C ASN A 234 -9.32 6.29 10.13
N TRP A 235 -9.05 7.40 9.44
CA TRP A 235 -7.71 7.93 9.20
C TRP A 235 -7.30 9.05 10.16
N GLU A 236 -8.14 9.39 11.14
CA GLU A 236 -7.87 10.47 12.08
C GLU A 236 -6.54 10.28 12.81
N GLY A 237 -5.74 11.35 12.86
CA GLY A 237 -4.42 11.35 13.48
C GLY A 237 -3.29 10.77 12.61
N LEU A 238 -3.57 10.34 11.38
CA LEU A 238 -2.58 9.97 10.37
C LEU A 238 -2.58 11.01 9.25
N ASP A 239 -1.41 11.60 8.96
CA ASP A 239 -1.25 12.53 7.83
C ASP A 239 -1.24 11.75 6.51
N LEU A 240 -2.44 11.39 6.03
CA LEU A 240 -2.66 10.54 4.87
C LEU A 240 -3.64 11.19 3.89
N ASP A 241 -3.08 11.76 2.83
CA ASP A 241 -3.81 12.33 1.71
C ASP A 241 -4.48 11.23 0.84
N PRO A 242 -5.29 11.59 -0.17
CA PRO A 242 -5.92 10.60 -1.04
C PRO A 242 -4.92 9.71 -1.78
N GLY A 243 -3.74 10.23 -2.15
CA GLY A 243 -2.68 9.46 -2.81
C GLY A 243 -2.07 8.39 -1.91
N GLY A 244 -1.85 8.72 -0.63
CA GLY A 244 -1.41 7.77 0.38
C GLY A 244 -2.42 6.66 0.63
N ARG A 245 -3.73 6.98 0.72
CA ARG A 245 -4.78 5.97 0.86
C ARG A 245 -4.83 5.02 -0.35
N GLN A 246 -4.68 5.60 -1.54
CA GLN A 246 -4.61 4.83 -2.77
C GLN A 246 -3.41 3.89 -2.80
N GLU A 247 -2.24 4.36 -2.39
CA GLU A 247 -1.05 3.53 -2.27
C GLU A 247 -1.26 2.35 -1.31
N LEU A 248 -1.86 2.58 -0.13
CA LEU A 248 -2.19 1.48 0.78
C LEU A 248 -3.12 0.44 0.11
N GLY A 249 -4.09 0.91 -0.66
CA GLY A 249 -4.96 0.06 -1.47
C GLY A 249 -4.20 -0.74 -2.53
N TRP A 250 -3.24 -0.12 -3.22
CA TRP A 250 -2.38 -0.81 -4.20
C TRP A 250 -1.48 -1.84 -3.55
N LEU A 251 -0.88 -1.54 -2.40
CA LEU A 251 -0.09 -2.51 -1.64
C LEU A 251 -0.91 -3.75 -1.28
N LEU A 252 -2.16 -3.57 -0.86
CA LEU A 252 -3.07 -4.67 -0.59
C LEU A 252 -3.52 -5.43 -1.84
N LEU A 253 -3.79 -4.72 -2.94
CA LEU A 253 -4.19 -5.31 -4.22
C LEU A 253 -3.05 -6.16 -4.83
N LEU A 254 -1.82 -5.65 -4.75
CA LEU A 254 -0.62 -6.27 -5.31
C LEU A 254 -0.04 -7.36 -4.39
N GLY A 255 -0.25 -7.22 -3.09
CA GLY A 255 0.20 -8.17 -2.07
C GLY A 255 -0.57 -9.50 -2.08
N SER A 256 -0.09 -10.48 -1.30
CA SER A 256 -0.71 -11.81 -1.19
C SER A 256 -1.69 -11.95 -0.01
N GLY A 257 -1.97 -10.85 0.70
CA GLY A 257 -2.75 -10.87 1.94
C GLY A 257 -4.24 -11.11 1.75
N LEU A 258 -4.79 -10.80 0.57
CA LEU A 258 -6.22 -10.83 0.30
C LEU A 258 -6.61 -11.92 -0.70
N SER A 259 -7.83 -12.42 -0.57
CA SER A 259 -8.46 -13.33 -1.52
C SER A 259 -9.68 -12.68 -2.16
N PHE A 260 -9.76 -12.76 -3.49
CA PHE A 260 -10.91 -12.27 -4.29
C PHE A 260 -11.73 -13.43 -4.87
N GLY A 261 -11.47 -14.68 -4.44
CA GLY A 261 -12.12 -15.88 -4.97
C GLY A 261 -11.71 -16.16 -6.42
N SER A 262 -12.70 -16.48 -7.26
CA SER A 262 -12.53 -16.67 -8.71
C SER A 262 -12.50 -15.36 -9.50
N LEU A 263 -12.88 -14.25 -8.88
CA LEU A 263 -12.92 -12.95 -9.54
C LEU A 263 -11.53 -12.31 -9.64
N PRO A 264 -11.26 -11.54 -10.71
CA PRO A 264 -10.01 -10.82 -10.83
C PRO A 264 -9.89 -9.78 -9.70
N PRO A 265 -8.70 -9.66 -9.07
CA PRO A 265 -8.43 -8.62 -8.07
C PRO A 265 -8.67 -7.22 -8.65
N SER A 266 -9.42 -6.39 -7.93
CA SER A 266 -9.61 -4.97 -8.26
C SER A 266 -10.07 -4.20 -7.02
N PHE A 267 -10.15 -2.87 -7.12
CA PHE A 267 -10.68 -2.07 -6.02
C PHE A 267 -12.18 -2.27 -5.79
N PHE A 268 -12.88 -2.84 -6.78
CA PHE A 268 -14.33 -2.96 -6.83
C PHE A 268 -14.79 -4.42 -6.83
N THR A 269 -13.85 -5.36 -6.73
CA THR A 269 -14.12 -6.78 -6.54
C THR A 269 -14.32 -7.04 -5.04
N PRO A 270 -15.40 -7.74 -4.62
CA PRO A 270 -15.61 -8.07 -3.21
C PRO A 270 -14.49 -8.96 -2.65
N ILE A 271 -13.93 -8.58 -1.51
CA ILE A 271 -12.92 -9.37 -0.81
C ILE A 271 -13.61 -10.57 -0.16
N GLN A 272 -13.17 -11.77 -0.53
CA GLN A 272 -13.71 -13.05 -0.04
C GLN A 272 -13.03 -13.52 1.25
N GLY A 273 -11.85 -12.99 1.58
CA GLY A 273 -11.19 -13.29 2.83
C GLY A 273 -9.75 -12.79 2.89
N VAL A 274 -9.13 -12.99 4.06
CA VAL A 274 -7.72 -12.67 4.31
C VAL A 274 -6.94 -13.96 4.46
N ARG A 275 -5.84 -14.07 3.72
CA ARG A 275 -5.00 -15.28 3.60
C ARG A 275 -3.99 -15.43 4.73
N VAL A 276 -3.77 -14.35 5.48
CA VAL A 276 -2.74 -14.26 6.52
C VAL A 276 -3.37 -13.98 7.88
N ALA A 277 -2.92 -14.73 8.89
CA ALA A 277 -3.33 -14.53 10.26
C ALA A 277 -2.37 -13.56 10.97
N GLY A 278 -2.94 -12.57 11.66
CA GLY A 278 -2.20 -11.61 12.48
C GLY A 278 -1.72 -10.38 11.72
N LEU A 279 -1.55 -9.30 12.49
CA LEU A 279 -1.23 -7.96 11.98
C LEU A 279 0.13 -7.91 11.27
N LYS A 280 1.17 -8.52 11.86
CA LYS A 280 2.51 -8.57 11.27
C LYS A 280 2.51 -9.18 9.87
N ARG A 281 1.91 -10.37 9.70
CA ARG A 281 1.85 -11.05 8.41
C ARG A 281 0.97 -10.32 7.39
N PHE A 282 -0.08 -9.64 7.85
CA PHE A 282 -0.90 -8.78 7.00
C PHE A 282 -0.08 -7.62 6.41
N ILE A 283 0.72 -6.97 7.25
CA ILE A 283 1.57 -5.87 6.83
C ILE A 283 2.68 -6.34 5.91
N GLU A 284 3.40 -7.42 6.27
CA GLU A 284 4.39 -8.03 5.40
C GLU A 284 3.80 -8.40 4.03
N ALA A 285 2.60 -8.99 4.01
CA ALA A 285 1.93 -9.33 2.76
C ALA A 285 1.59 -8.10 1.91
N ALA A 286 1.18 -6.99 2.53
CA ALA A 286 0.89 -5.73 1.85
C ALA A 286 2.17 -5.03 1.34
N GLU A 287 3.21 -4.92 2.18
CA GLU A 287 4.50 -4.34 1.80
C GLU A 287 5.20 -5.12 0.68
N SER A 288 4.91 -6.42 0.59
CA SER A 288 5.33 -7.25 -0.54
C SER A 288 4.81 -6.75 -1.90
N GLY A 289 3.76 -5.90 -1.91
CA GLY A 289 3.18 -5.31 -3.10
C GLY A 289 4.17 -4.50 -3.94
N TRP A 290 5.06 -3.72 -3.33
CA TRP A 290 6.12 -3.02 -4.08
C TRP A 290 7.12 -3.98 -4.71
N ILE A 291 7.54 -5.03 -3.97
CA ILE A 291 8.47 -6.05 -4.46
C ILE A 291 7.84 -6.77 -5.67
N ARG A 292 6.56 -7.16 -5.57
CA ARG A 292 5.81 -7.79 -6.66
C ARG A 292 5.68 -6.86 -7.87
N PHE A 293 5.39 -5.59 -7.65
CA PHE A 293 5.28 -4.60 -8.73
C PHE A 293 6.59 -4.42 -9.49
N LEU A 294 7.71 -4.28 -8.77
CA LEU A 294 9.05 -4.20 -9.36
C LEU A 294 9.43 -5.49 -10.08
N GLY A 295 9.17 -6.65 -9.47
CA GLY A 295 9.44 -7.97 -10.04
C GLY A 295 8.69 -8.20 -11.34
N MET A 296 7.38 -7.90 -11.39
CA MET A 296 6.57 -7.99 -12.61
C MET A 296 7.09 -7.08 -13.73
N ALA A 297 7.84 -6.04 -13.40
CA ALA A 297 8.52 -5.16 -14.35
C ALA A 297 9.96 -5.60 -14.69
N ASN A 298 10.31 -6.86 -14.43
CA ASN A 298 11.62 -7.46 -14.68
C ASN A 298 12.81 -6.73 -14.01
N TRP A 299 12.57 -5.91 -12.99
CA TRP A 299 13.68 -5.37 -12.20
C TRP A 299 14.39 -6.52 -11.47
N PRO A 300 15.72 -6.61 -11.52
CA PRO A 300 16.48 -7.41 -10.56
C PRO A 300 16.14 -6.89 -9.16
N LEU A 301 15.83 -7.79 -8.23
CA LEU A 301 15.41 -7.45 -6.86
C LEU A 301 16.58 -7.67 -5.91
N GLU A 302 17.21 -6.57 -5.50
CA GLU A 302 18.37 -6.56 -4.57
C GLU A 302 17.88 -6.36 -3.12
N PRO A 303 18.13 -7.29 -2.19
CA PRO A 303 17.62 -7.23 -0.82
C PRO A 303 17.94 -5.93 -0.10
N GLU A 304 19.18 -5.44 -0.20
CA GLU A 304 19.66 -4.24 0.48
C GLU A 304 19.01 -2.97 -0.08
N ALA A 305 18.86 -2.88 -1.40
CA ALA A 305 18.19 -1.75 -2.05
C ALA A 305 16.69 -1.73 -1.73
N LEU A 306 16.05 -2.89 -1.70
CA LEU A 306 14.66 -3.03 -1.27
C LEU A 306 14.47 -2.69 0.21
N ALA A 307 15.38 -3.13 1.08
CA ALA A 307 15.39 -2.79 2.50
C ALA A 307 15.51 -1.28 2.72
N PHE A 308 16.40 -0.62 1.98
CA PHE A 308 16.52 0.83 1.98
C PHE A 308 15.25 1.53 1.48
N LEU A 309 14.63 1.03 0.39
CA LEU A 309 13.39 1.57 -0.15
C LEU A 309 12.21 1.40 0.82
N LEU A 310 12.10 0.24 1.47
CA LEU A 310 11.02 -0.10 2.38
C LEU A 310 11.21 0.47 3.79
N GLY A 311 12.43 0.87 4.18
CA GLY A 311 12.75 1.19 5.56
C GLY A 311 12.56 -0.04 6.48
N LEU A 312 13.00 -1.20 6.00
CA LEU A 312 12.94 -2.48 6.71
C LEU A 312 14.36 -3.02 6.94
N PRO A 313 14.58 -3.83 7.98
CA PRO A 313 15.82 -4.61 8.09
C PRO A 313 16.01 -5.53 6.87
N VAL A 314 17.24 -5.68 6.41
CA VAL A 314 17.57 -6.56 5.25
C VAL A 314 17.08 -7.99 5.47
N VAL A 315 17.22 -8.52 6.69
CA VAL A 315 16.77 -9.86 7.07
C VAL A 315 15.26 -10.05 6.88
N GLU A 316 14.46 -9.01 7.13
CA GLU A 316 13.01 -9.07 6.92
C GLU A 316 12.67 -9.11 5.43
N VAL A 317 13.33 -8.27 4.62
CA VAL A 317 13.16 -8.27 3.17
C VAL A 317 13.62 -9.59 2.55
N GLU A 318 14.76 -10.13 2.97
CA GLU A 318 15.21 -11.46 2.53
C GLU A 318 14.20 -12.56 2.88
N SER A 319 13.60 -12.49 4.07
CA SER A 319 12.54 -13.43 4.47
C SER A 319 11.33 -13.36 3.54
N MET A 320 10.89 -12.15 3.17
CA MET A 320 9.81 -11.95 2.19
C MET A 320 10.18 -12.52 0.82
N LEU A 321 11.39 -12.22 0.32
CA LEU A 321 11.88 -12.70 -0.98
C LEU A 321 11.98 -14.23 -1.01
N ARG A 322 12.55 -14.86 0.02
CA ARG A 322 12.59 -16.33 0.16
C ARG A 322 11.19 -16.94 0.29
N GLY A 323 10.25 -16.22 0.91
CA GLY A 323 8.82 -16.55 0.86
C GLY A 323 8.30 -16.65 -0.56
N MET A 324 8.55 -15.63 -1.39
CA MET A 324 8.14 -15.61 -2.80
C MET A 324 8.86 -16.66 -3.66
N VAL A 325 10.11 -17.04 -3.32
CA VAL A 325 10.79 -18.18 -3.96
C VAL A 325 10.02 -19.49 -3.68
N ARG A 326 9.57 -19.72 -2.44
CA ARG A 326 8.76 -20.89 -2.08
C ARG A 326 7.39 -20.89 -2.77
N GLU A 327 6.83 -19.71 -3.04
CA GLU A 327 5.60 -19.55 -3.82
C GLU A 327 5.81 -19.77 -5.34
N GLY A 328 7.06 -19.95 -5.81
CA GLY A 328 7.38 -20.10 -7.23
C GLY A 328 7.31 -18.79 -8.02
N LEU A 329 7.32 -17.65 -7.34
CA LEU A 329 7.24 -16.33 -7.97
C LEU A 329 8.61 -15.74 -8.29
N LEU A 330 9.63 -16.10 -7.50
CA LEU A 330 11.00 -15.63 -7.66
C LEU A 330 12.00 -16.78 -7.79
N VAL A 331 13.09 -16.55 -8.49
CA VAL A 331 14.32 -17.35 -8.45
C VAL A 331 15.44 -16.51 -7.85
N ALA A 332 16.32 -17.11 -7.06
CA ALA A 332 17.51 -16.46 -6.52
C ALA A 332 18.72 -16.76 -7.43
N GLU A 333 19.43 -15.72 -7.85
CA GLU A 333 20.59 -15.77 -8.74
C GLU A 333 21.63 -14.76 -8.23
N ASP A 334 22.81 -15.24 -7.82
CA ASP A 334 23.96 -14.41 -7.42
C ASP A 334 23.65 -13.30 -6.40
N GLY A 335 22.84 -13.62 -5.38
CA GLY A 335 22.44 -12.65 -4.34
C GLY A 335 21.31 -11.70 -4.74
N THR A 336 20.83 -11.79 -5.98
CA THR A 336 19.65 -11.06 -6.47
C THR A 336 18.46 -12.02 -6.67
N PHE A 337 17.26 -11.46 -6.74
CA PHE A 337 16.05 -12.22 -7.01
C PHE A 337 15.41 -11.75 -8.32
N ARG A 338 14.85 -12.69 -9.10
CA ARG A 338 14.21 -12.39 -10.38
C ARG A 338 12.82 -13.01 -10.45
N TRP A 339 11.90 -12.26 -11.04
CA TRP A 339 10.52 -12.70 -11.22
C TRP A 339 10.41 -13.82 -12.26
N ILE A 340 9.74 -14.91 -11.89
CA ILE A 340 9.56 -16.09 -12.73
C ILE A 340 8.36 -15.92 -13.67
N PRO A 341 7.13 -15.60 -13.17
CA PRO A 341 5.94 -15.55 -14.02
C PRO A 341 6.11 -14.58 -15.19
N HIS A 342 5.98 -15.09 -16.40
CA HIS A 342 6.15 -14.34 -17.64
C HIS A 342 5.06 -14.76 -18.61
N GLU A 343 3.86 -14.22 -18.37
CA GLU A 343 2.69 -14.45 -19.21
C GLU A 343 2.45 -13.25 -20.12
N ASP A 344 2.06 -13.50 -21.36
CA ASP A 344 1.66 -12.44 -22.30
C ASP A 344 0.38 -11.73 -21.77
N PRO A 345 0.44 -10.43 -21.45
CA PRO A 345 -0.72 -9.66 -21.03
C PRO A 345 -1.81 -9.54 -22.11
N LEU A 346 -1.46 -9.82 -23.37
CA LEU A 346 -2.35 -9.81 -24.52
C LEU A 346 -2.79 -11.22 -24.93
N ARG A 347 -2.74 -12.21 -24.02
CA ARG A 347 -3.22 -13.58 -24.31
C ARG A 347 -4.74 -13.65 -24.47
N GLY A 348 -5.21 -14.60 -25.28
CA GLY A 348 -6.64 -14.87 -25.49
C GLY A 348 -7.20 -14.27 -26.78
N SER A 349 -8.39 -14.71 -27.16
CA SER A 349 -9.00 -14.38 -28.47
C SER A 349 -9.44 -12.91 -28.59
N VAL A 350 -9.77 -12.26 -27.47
CA VAL A 350 -10.17 -10.84 -27.46
C VAL A 350 -9.10 -9.90 -28.05
N PHE A 351 -7.82 -10.31 -28.03
CA PHE A 351 -6.70 -9.52 -28.55
C PHE A 351 -6.24 -9.91 -29.95
N GLU A 352 -6.96 -10.79 -30.67
CA GLU A 352 -6.55 -11.25 -32.00
C GLU A 352 -6.42 -10.10 -33.01
N ALA A 353 -7.40 -9.20 -33.06
CA ALA A 353 -7.36 -8.02 -33.93
C ALA A 353 -6.15 -7.12 -33.61
N LEU A 354 -5.88 -6.87 -32.32
CA LEU A 354 -4.72 -6.11 -31.88
C LEU A 354 -3.40 -6.78 -32.31
N ARG A 355 -3.27 -8.09 -32.09
CA ARG A 355 -2.06 -8.83 -32.49
C ARG A 355 -1.86 -8.83 -34.00
N ALA A 356 -2.94 -8.92 -34.79
CA ALA A 356 -2.87 -8.83 -36.24
C ALA A 356 -2.32 -7.47 -36.71
N ASP A 357 -2.80 -6.37 -36.12
CA ASP A 357 -2.30 -5.02 -36.43
C ASP A 357 -0.81 -4.84 -36.03
N LEU A 358 -0.35 -5.54 -34.97
CA LEU A 358 1.05 -5.51 -34.51
C LEU A 358 1.99 -6.39 -35.33
N ALA A 359 1.51 -7.48 -35.94
CA ALA A 359 2.35 -8.42 -36.69
C ALA A 359 3.06 -7.78 -37.90
N GLY A 360 2.49 -6.70 -38.45
CA GLY A 360 3.09 -5.93 -39.54
C GLY A 360 3.96 -4.75 -39.11
N ALA A 361 4.33 -4.63 -37.82
CA ALA A 361 5.15 -3.53 -37.33
C ALA A 361 6.64 -3.87 -37.46
N THR A 362 7.37 -3.07 -38.24
CA THR A 362 8.83 -3.20 -38.43
C THR A 362 9.52 -1.90 -38.06
N TYR A 363 10.64 -1.99 -37.35
CA TYR A 363 11.48 -0.82 -37.08
C TYR A 363 12.30 -0.43 -38.32
N PRO A 364 12.67 0.85 -38.46
CA PRO A 364 13.71 1.26 -39.38
C PRO A 364 15.00 0.43 -39.16
N SER A 365 15.65 0.05 -40.25
CA SER A 365 16.87 -0.78 -40.21
C SER A 365 17.97 -0.12 -39.37
N GLY A 366 18.60 -0.91 -38.49
CA GLY A 366 19.73 -0.47 -37.65
C GLY A 366 19.36 0.08 -36.27
N ILE A 367 18.06 0.21 -35.95
CA ILE A 367 17.61 0.58 -34.59
C ILE A 367 17.60 -0.67 -33.72
N THR A 368 18.35 -0.63 -32.60
CA THR A 368 18.21 -1.61 -31.53
C THR A 368 17.13 -1.10 -30.57
N PRO A 369 16.01 -1.82 -30.40
CA PRO A 369 14.94 -1.41 -29.50
C PRO A 369 15.43 -1.10 -28.08
N SER A 370 15.01 0.02 -27.52
CA SER A 370 15.31 0.38 -26.13
C SER A 370 14.07 0.88 -25.40
N LEU A 371 14.08 0.79 -24.07
CA LEU A 371 12.99 1.31 -23.24
C LEU A 371 12.80 2.83 -23.45
N GLY A 372 13.89 3.57 -23.67
CA GLY A 372 13.87 5.00 -23.96
C GLY A 372 13.12 5.31 -25.26
N ASP A 373 13.45 4.60 -26.34
CA ASP A 373 12.79 4.78 -27.64
C ASP A 373 11.31 4.41 -27.58
N ALA A 374 11.00 3.32 -26.86
CA ALA A 374 9.63 2.88 -26.66
C ALA A 374 8.80 3.95 -25.93
N ARG A 375 9.37 4.62 -24.92
CA ARG A 375 8.73 5.73 -24.18
C ARG A 375 8.57 6.96 -25.07
N ALA A 376 9.61 7.36 -25.80
CA ALA A 376 9.57 8.51 -26.69
C ALA A 376 8.48 8.37 -27.77
N LEU A 377 8.40 7.21 -28.44
CA LEU A 377 7.34 6.92 -29.40
C LEU A 377 5.95 7.01 -28.76
N PHE A 378 5.78 6.52 -27.54
CA PHE A 378 4.51 6.60 -26.85
C PHE A 378 4.11 8.04 -26.51
N GLU A 379 5.06 8.85 -26.03
CA GLU A 379 4.86 10.27 -25.74
C GLU A 379 4.51 11.08 -26.99
N GLU A 380 5.18 10.82 -28.12
CA GLU A 380 4.81 11.38 -29.42
C GLU A 380 3.37 11.01 -29.80
N GLY A 381 2.99 9.74 -29.64
CA GLY A 381 1.63 9.27 -29.89
C GLY A 381 0.58 9.99 -29.03
N MET A 382 0.88 10.20 -27.74
CA MET A 382 0.05 10.99 -26.84
C MET A 382 -0.06 12.46 -27.28
N SER A 383 1.02 13.04 -27.80
CA SER A 383 0.99 14.40 -28.35
C SER A 383 0.12 14.50 -29.59
N TYR A 384 0.32 13.63 -30.58
CA TYR A 384 -0.50 13.61 -31.78
C TYR A 384 -1.98 13.37 -31.48
N ARG A 385 -2.30 12.55 -30.46
CA ARG A 385 -3.67 12.36 -30.00
C ARG A 385 -4.28 13.67 -29.47
N ARG A 386 -3.53 14.45 -28.67
CA ARG A 386 -3.98 15.77 -28.19
C ARG A 386 -4.21 16.74 -29.33
N ASP A 387 -3.35 16.69 -30.34
CA ASP A 387 -3.45 17.51 -31.56
C ASP A 387 -4.49 17.00 -32.56
N ARG A 388 -5.24 15.94 -32.20
CA ARG A 388 -6.25 15.26 -33.04
C ARG A 388 -5.70 14.68 -34.34
N ASN A 389 -4.39 14.47 -34.42
CA ASN A 389 -3.74 13.75 -35.51
C ASN A 389 -3.76 12.24 -35.23
N PHE A 390 -4.94 11.64 -35.35
CA PHE A 390 -5.17 10.23 -35.02
C PHE A 390 -4.36 9.24 -35.87
N PRO A 391 -4.14 9.44 -37.19
CA PRO A 391 -3.29 8.55 -37.98
C PRO A 391 -1.85 8.47 -37.46
N MET A 392 -1.24 9.60 -37.11
CA MET A 392 0.10 9.61 -36.51
C MET A 392 0.11 9.04 -35.10
N ALA A 393 -0.88 9.38 -34.28
CA ALA A 393 -1.01 8.80 -32.94
C ALA A 393 -1.08 7.26 -33.00
N LEU A 394 -1.87 6.73 -33.93
CA LEU A 394 -2.04 5.28 -34.12
C LEU A 394 -0.72 4.60 -34.50
N GLU A 395 0.03 5.15 -35.45
CA GLU A 395 1.31 4.57 -35.87
C GLU A 395 2.36 4.63 -34.75
N ARG A 396 2.43 5.74 -34.01
CA ARG A 396 3.33 5.89 -32.86
C ARG A 396 3.00 4.91 -31.73
N PHE A 397 1.71 4.75 -31.39
CA PHE A 397 1.29 3.75 -30.41
C PHE A 397 1.56 2.31 -30.88
N ARG A 398 1.38 2.02 -32.17
CA ARG A 398 1.66 0.70 -32.75
C ARG A 398 3.14 0.32 -32.58
N LEU A 399 4.03 1.22 -32.97
CA LEU A 399 5.48 1.01 -32.85
C LEU A 399 5.92 0.95 -31.39
N ALA A 400 5.40 1.84 -30.54
CA ALA A 400 5.71 1.85 -29.11
C ALA A 400 5.29 0.54 -28.42
N LEU A 401 4.12 -0.01 -28.76
CA LEU A 401 3.62 -1.26 -28.19
C LEU A 401 4.40 -2.47 -28.71
N ARG A 402 4.67 -2.56 -30.02
CA ARG A 402 5.52 -3.62 -30.57
C ARG A 402 6.90 -3.63 -29.89
N MET A 403 7.47 -2.44 -29.69
CA MET A 403 8.77 -2.29 -29.03
C MET A 403 8.73 -2.76 -27.58
N THR A 404 7.68 -2.43 -26.84
CA THR A 404 7.50 -2.93 -25.48
C THR A 404 7.38 -4.45 -25.43
N LEU A 405 6.69 -5.07 -26.39
CA LEU A 405 6.55 -6.53 -26.44
C LEU A 405 7.91 -7.21 -26.71
N ASP A 406 8.73 -6.67 -27.62
CA ASP A 406 10.08 -7.20 -27.87
C ASP A 406 10.99 -7.08 -26.64
N LEU A 407 10.92 -5.95 -25.93
CA LEU A 407 11.65 -5.73 -24.68
C LEU A 407 11.14 -6.62 -23.54
N TRP A 408 9.84 -6.95 -23.55
CA TRP A 408 9.23 -7.88 -22.61
C TRP A 408 9.70 -9.32 -22.86
N GLU A 409 9.76 -9.76 -24.11
CA GLU A 409 10.27 -11.08 -24.51
C GLU A 409 11.73 -11.27 -24.04
N THR A 410 12.53 -10.21 -24.06
CA THR A 410 13.92 -10.21 -23.59
C THR A 410 14.09 -9.93 -22.09
N ARG A 411 12.98 -9.83 -21.33
CA ARG A 411 12.96 -9.53 -19.89
C ARG A 411 13.75 -8.27 -19.51
N THR A 412 13.62 -7.22 -20.32
CA THR A 412 14.29 -5.95 -20.09
C THR A 412 13.79 -5.30 -18.77
N PRO A 413 14.68 -4.89 -17.84
CA PRO A 413 14.28 -4.22 -16.62
C PRO A 413 13.46 -2.95 -16.86
N GLY A 414 12.39 -2.77 -16.07
CA GLY A 414 11.43 -1.68 -16.20
C GLY A 414 10.29 -1.95 -17.19
N VAL A 415 10.31 -3.09 -17.90
CA VAL A 415 9.23 -3.50 -18.81
C VAL A 415 8.40 -4.58 -18.16
N GLY A 416 7.09 -4.35 -18.05
CA GLY A 416 6.16 -5.23 -17.36
C GLY A 416 4.74 -5.21 -17.91
N PRO A 417 3.83 -5.99 -17.32
CA PRO A 417 2.45 -6.14 -17.79
C PRO A 417 1.66 -4.83 -17.73
N TYR A 418 1.96 -3.95 -16.77
CA TYR A 418 1.31 -2.64 -16.64
C TYR A 418 1.63 -1.73 -17.82
N GLU A 419 2.90 -1.68 -18.25
CA GLU A 419 3.34 -0.89 -19.40
C GLU A 419 2.67 -1.37 -20.70
N ILE A 420 2.64 -2.69 -20.90
CA ILE A 420 1.98 -3.34 -22.06
C ILE A 420 0.49 -3.02 -22.05
N ARG A 421 -0.21 -3.20 -20.92
CA ARG A 421 -1.65 -2.91 -20.79
C ARG A 421 -1.96 -1.45 -21.08
N TRP A 422 -1.18 -0.52 -20.54
CA TRP A 422 -1.37 0.92 -20.76
C TRP A 422 -1.22 1.29 -22.24
N ARG A 423 -0.17 0.78 -22.90
CA ARG A 423 0.10 1.05 -24.31
C ARG A 423 -0.93 0.40 -25.23
N ALA A 424 -1.29 -0.85 -24.97
CA ALA A 424 -2.32 -1.59 -25.69
C ALA A 424 -3.68 -0.91 -25.60
N ALA A 425 -4.11 -0.50 -24.39
CA ALA A 425 -5.37 0.20 -24.22
C ALA A 425 -5.36 1.56 -24.94
N SER A 426 -4.24 2.28 -24.91
CA SER A 426 -4.10 3.56 -25.63
C SER A 426 -4.21 3.36 -27.15
N TYR A 427 -3.54 2.35 -27.71
CA TYR A 427 -3.68 1.97 -29.12
C TYR A 427 -5.13 1.60 -29.46
N CYS A 428 -5.74 0.69 -28.71
CA CYS A 428 -7.12 0.24 -28.92
C CYS A 428 -8.11 1.41 -28.89
N SER A 429 -7.91 2.40 -28.01
CA SER A 429 -8.79 3.57 -27.94
C SER A 429 -8.78 4.40 -29.23
N VAL A 430 -7.60 4.61 -29.82
CA VAL A 430 -7.47 5.38 -31.07
C VAL A 430 -7.93 4.56 -32.27
N ARG A 431 -7.58 3.26 -32.31
CA ARG A 431 -7.95 2.35 -33.39
C ARG A 431 -9.46 2.16 -33.48
N ALA A 432 -10.11 1.92 -32.34
CA ALA A 432 -11.57 1.80 -32.28
C ALA A 432 -12.24 3.10 -32.74
N GLY A 433 -11.76 4.25 -32.26
CA GLY A 433 -12.28 5.56 -32.65
C GLY A 433 -12.11 5.89 -34.13
N GLU A 434 -11.00 5.48 -34.75
CA GLU A 434 -10.74 5.67 -36.19
C GLU A 434 -11.71 4.86 -37.04
N LEU A 435 -11.91 3.58 -36.71
CA LEU A 435 -12.87 2.72 -37.40
C LEU A 435 -14.31 3.22 -37.23
N PHE A 436 -14.70 3.55 -36.00
CA PHE A 436 -16.05 4.00 -35.67
C PHE A 436 -16.38 5.36 -36.32
N ASN A 437 -15.55 6.38 -36.09
CA ASN A 437 -15.90 7.76 -36.47
C ASN A 437 -15.56 8.06 -37.93
N ASN A 438 -14.40 7.61 -38.41
CA ASN A 438 -13.91 8.00 -39.73
C ASN A 438 -14.38 7.04 -40.82
N ARG A 439 -14.33 5.72 -40.54
CA ARG A 439 -14.72 4.69 -41.52
C ARG A 439 -16.17 4.25 -41.43
N ARG A 440 -16.87 4.59 -40.33
CA ARG A 440 -18.22 4.07 -40.02
C ARG A 440 -18.25 2.54 -40.00
N ASP A 441 -17.12 1.92 -39.64
CA ASP A 441 -16.99 0.47 -39.51
C ASP A 441 -17.24 0.08 -38.05
N PHE A 442 -18.52 -0.02 -37.70
CA PHE A 442 -18.95 -0.30 -36.33
C PHE A 442 -18.59 -1.72 -35.92
N ALA A 443 -18.85 -2.71 -36.79
CA ALA A 443 -18.50 -4.11 -36.54
C ALA A 443 -16.98 -4.32 -36.40
N GLY A 444 -16.17 -3.71 -37.26
CA GLY A 444 -14.71 -3.77 -37.18
C GLY A 444 -14.11 -3.02 -35.99
N SER A 445 -14.82 -2.05 -35.42
CA SER A 445 -14.37 -1.32 -34.23
C SER A 445 -14.54 -2.11 -32.92
N LEU A 446 -15.53 -3.02 -32.85
CA LEU A 446 -15.89 -3.77 -31.64
C LEU A 446 -14.73 -4.57 -31.02
N PRO A 447 -13.91 -5.31 -31.78
CA PRO A 447 -12.77 -6.03 -31.22
C PRO A 447 -11.82 -5.13 -30.42
N TYR A 448 -11.59 -3.89 -30.86
CA TYR A 448 -10.72 -2.94 -30.16
C TYR A 448 -11.36 -2.34 -28.91
N TYR A 449 -12.68 -2.09 -28.95
CA TYR A 449 -13.43 -1.70 -27.74
C TYR A 449 -13.41 -2.82 -26.69
N TYR A 450 -13.62 -4.07 -27.09
CA TYR A 450 -13.56 -5.22 -26.18
C TYR A 450 -12.16 -5.49 -25.66
N ALA A 451 -11.12 -5.35 -26.49
CA ALA A 451 -9.73 -5.40 -26.05
C ALA A 451 -9.43 -4.30 -25.02
N PHE A 452 -9.89 -3.06 -25.24
CA PHE A 452 -9.75 -1.99 -24.25
C PHE A 452 -10.41 -2.36 -22.92
N ILE A 453 -11.66 -2.83 -22.94
CA ILE A 453 -12.42 -3.25 -21.76
C ILE A 453 -11.69 -4.37 -21.01
N ALA A 454 -11.18 -5.38 -21.72
CA ALA A 454 -10.46 -6.51 -21.12
C ALA A 454 -9.13 -6.11 -20.46
N LEU A 455 -8.49 -5.02 -20.92
CA LEU A 455 -7.20 -4.55 -20.36
C LEU A 455 -7.36 -3.73 -19.07
N MET A 456 -8.55 -3.22 -18.77
CA MET A 456 -8.77 -2.37 -17.60
C MET A 456 -8.96 -3.18 -16.33
N ILE A 457 -8.39 -2.72 -15.22
CA ILE A 457 -8.67 -3.29 -13.89
C ILE A 457 -9.00 -2.12 -12.97
N PRO A 458 -10.28 -1.90 -12.63
CA PRO A 458 -10.69 -0.76 -11.84
C PRO A 458 -9.88 -0.57 -10.54
N GLY A 459 -9.26 0.60 -10.40
CA GLY A 459 -8.47 1.02 -9.25
C GLY A 459 -7.01 0.55 -9.23
N ASP A 460 -6.52 -0.14 -10.25
CA ASP A 460 -5.08 -0.47 -10.36
C ASP A 460 -4.23 0.70 -10.91
N PRO A 461 -2.88 0.59 -10.95
CA PRO A 461 -2.03 1.65 -11.49
C PRO A 461 -2.29 2.04 -12.96
N VAL A 462 -2.74 1.10 -13.81
CA VAL A 462 -3.07 1.41 -15.22
C VAL A 462 -4.39 2.18 -15.29
N TRP A 463 -5.37 1.82 -14.46
CA TRP A 463 -6.65 2.49 -14.37
C TRP A 463 -6.50 3.98 -14.11
N GLU A 464 -5.62 4.42 -13.20
CA GLU A 464 -5.47 5.85 -12.92
C GLU A 464 -5.02 6.68 -14.13
N LYS A 465 -4.24 6.07 -15.03
CA LYS A 465 -3.81 6.75 -16.27
C LYS A 465 -4.92 6.81 -17.33
N LEU A 466 -5.94 5.95 -17.25
CA LEU A 466 -6.94 5.75 -18.31
C LEU A 466 -8.40 5.91 -17.87
N ARG A 467 -8.70 6.06 -16.58
CA ARG A 467 -10.06 6.10 -16.02
C ARG A 467 -10.95 7.15 -16.68
N GLY A 468 -10.36 8.29 -17.06
CA GLY A 468 -11.08 9.37 -17.76
C GLY A 468 -11.56 9.01 -19.17
N LEU A 469 -11.10 7.90 -19.75
CA LEU A 469 -11.54 7.39 -21.04
C LEU A 469 -12.58 6.28 -20.92
N VAL A 470 -12.74 5.66 -19.76
CA VAL A 470 -13.51 4.40 -19.61
C VAL A 470 -14.98 4.61 -19.95
N ASP A 471 -15.63 5.64 -19.39
CA ASP A 471 -17.02 5.97 -19.72
C ASP A 471 -17.20 6.18 -21.23
N PHE A 472 -16.33 6.96 -21.87
CA PHE A 472 -16.40 7.20 -23.31
C PHE A 472 -16.27 5.89 -24.09
N MET A 473 -15.29 5.06 -23.75
CA MET A 473 -15.07 3.78 -24.42
C MET A 473 -16.27 2.85 -24.29
N LEU A 474 -16.94 2.80 -23.13
CA LEU A 474 -18.15 2.00 -22.93
C LEU A 474 -19.34 2.52 -23.76
N HIS A 475 -19.54 3.85 -23.84
CA HIS A 475 -20.59 4.41 -24.70
C HIS A 475 -20.39 4.07 -26.17
N TYR A 476 -19.17 4.24 -26.68
CA TYR A 476 -18.87 3.89 -28.07
C TYR A 476 -18.95 2.40 -28.32
N ALA A 477 -18.50 1.56 -27.39
CA ALA A 477 -18.60 0.11 -27.49
C ALA A 477 -20.06 -0.36 -27.57
N LEU A 478 -20.93 0.21 -26.74
CA LEU A 478 -22.37 -0.06 -26.76
C LEU A 478 -22.97 0.42 -28.10
N SER A 479 -22.66 1.64 -28.53
CA SER A 479 -23.14 2.19 -29.79
C SER A 479 -22.73 1.31 -30.98
N ALA A 480 -21.46 0.86 -31.02
CA ALA A 480 -20.95 -0.03 -32.06
C ALA A 480 -21.66 -1.39 -32.08
N PHE A 481 -21.97 -1.94 -30.91
CA PHE A 481 -22.74 -3.19 -30.79
C PHE A 481 -24.16 -3.06 -31.35
N PHE A 482 -24.73 -1.86 -31.25
CA PHE A 482 -26.02 -1.51 -31.85
C PHE A 482 -25.91 -0.97 -33.28
N ASP A 483 -24.77 -1.12 -33.96
CA ASP A 483 -24.56 -0.60 -35.31
C ASP A 483 -24.89 0.91 -35.39
N ASN A 484 -24.52 1.64 -34.34
CA ASN A 484 -24.77 3.07 -34.13
C ASN A 484 -26.27 3.47 -34.09
N GLN A 485 -27.19 2.52 -33.89
CA GLN A 485 -28.62 2.81 -33.65
C GLN A 485 -28.88 3.39 -32.25
N VAL A 486 -27.96 3.14 -31.30
CA VAL A 486 -27.93 3.78 -29.99
C VAL A 486 -26.87 4.90 -30.03
N PRO A 487 -27.26 6.19 -29.98
CA PRO A 487 -26.30 7.28 -30.05
C PRO A 487 -25.33 7.30 -28.86
N VAL A 488 -24.10 7.74 -29.11
CA VAL A 488 -23.09 8.00 -28.09
C VAL A 488 -23.47 9.23 -27.28
N THR A 489 -23.41 9.13 -25.95
CA THR A 489 -23.69 10.22 -25.01
C THR A 489 -22.43 10.62 -24.23
N SER A 490 -22.46 11.78 -23.59
CA SER A 490 -21.45 12.24 -22.64
C SER A 490 -21.89 11.95 -21.20
N GLY A 491 -20.92 11.90 -20.28
CA GLY A 491 -21.18 11.68 -18.85
C GLY A 491 -20.99 10.23 -18.41
N PRO A 492 -21.43 9.88 -17.18
CA PRO A 492 -21.26 8.54 -16.62
C PRO A 492 -22.06 7.48 -17.40
N PHE A 493 -21.39 6.43 -17.84
CA PHE A 493 -21.98 5.34 -18.61
C PHE A 493 -23.09 4.62 -17.85
N VAL A 494 -22.97 4.50 -16.53
CA VAL A 494 -23.98 3.85 -15.68
C VAL A 494 -25.37 4.49 -15.81
N ARG A 495 -25.46 5.80 -16.03
CA ARG A 495 -26.74 6.49 -16.25
C ARG A 495 -27.36 6.02 -17.57
N ARG A 496 -26.57 6.00 -18.63
CA ARG A 496 -27.01 5.55 -19.95
C ARG A 496 -27.41 4.07 -19.94
N LEU A 497 -26.67 3.24 -19.21
CA LEU A 497 -26.99 1.84 -19.03
C LEU A 497 -28.32 1.67 -18.30
N LEU A 498 -28.58 2.44 -17.23
CA LEU A 498 -29.84 2.41 -16.51
C LEU A 498 -31.04 2.79 -17.38
N GLU A 499 -30.90 3.84 -18.20
CA GLU A 499 -31.93 4.24 -19.15
C GLU A 499 -32.28 3.11 -20.13
N LEU A 500 -31.27 2.53 -20.78
CA LEU A 500 -31.50 1.53 -21.83
C LEU A 500 -31.88 0.16 -21.29
N PHE A 501 -31.50 -0.17 -20.05
CA PHE A 501 -31.94 -1.39 -19.37
C PHE A 501 -33.45 -1.42 -19.14
N HIS A 502 -34.06 -0.24 -19.01
CA HIS A 502 -35.50 -0.02 -18.86
C HIS A 502 -36.12 0.63 -20.12
N ASP A 503 -35.52 0.43 -21.30
CA ASP A 503 -36.06 0.98 -22.55
C ASP A 503 -37.48 0.44 -22.80
N ALA A 504 -38.35 1.30 -23.34
CA ALA A 504 -39.73 0.94 -23.66
C ALA A 504 -39.83 -0.11 -24.79
N ASP A 505 -38.78 -0.20 -25.61
CA ASP A 505 -38.60 -1.23 -26.63
C ASP A 505 -37.98 -2.49 -26.00
N PRO A 506 -38.76 -3.58 -25.83
CA PRO A 506 -38.30 -4.78 -25.12
C PRO A 506 -37.14 -5.48 -25.84
N ASP A 507 -37.09 -5.44 -27.17
CA ASP A 507 -36.01 -6.06 -27.94
C ASP A 507 -34.69 -5.33 -27.69
N ARG A 508 -34.76 -4.00 -27.54
CA ARG A 508 -33.58 -3.19 -27.23
C ARG A 508 -33.09 -3.41 -25.81
N ALA A 509 -34.01 -3.45 -24.85
CA ALA A 509 -33.68 -3.74 -23.46
C ALA A 509 -33.00 -5.12 -23.33
N GLU A 510 -33.46 -6.13 -24.07
CA GLU A 510 -32.84 -7.46 -24.09
C GLU A 510 -31.44 -7.43 -24.72
N ARG A 511 -31.26 -6.78 -25.88
CA ARG A 511 -29.92 -6.61 -26.48
C ARG A 511 -28.94 -5.87 -25.56
N VAL A 512 -29.40 -4.94 -24.72
CA VAL A 512 -28.54 -4.32 -23.71
C VAL A 512 -28.10 -5.34 -22.66
N ARG A 513 -28.99 -6.23 -22.20
CA ARG A 513 -28.63 -7.31 -21.28
C ARG A 513 -27.60 -8.26 -21.89
N GLU A 514 -27.75 -8.60 -23.18
CA GLU A 514 -26.76 -9.40 -23.92
C GLU A 514 -25.38 -8.73 -23.96
N TRP A 515 -25.34 -7.42 -24.25
CA TRP A 515 -24.11 -6.65 -24.25
C TRP A 515 -23.44 -6.61 -22.86
N VAL A 516 -24.23 -6.41 -21.80
CA VAL A 516 -23.70 -6.44 -20.42
C VAL A 516 -23.14 -7.82 -20.09
N ALA A 517 -23.81 -8.90 -20.48
CA ALA A 517 -23.30 -10.26 -20.27
C ALA A 517 -21.98 -10.50 -21.04
N GLN A 518 -21.82 -9.89 -22.22
CA GLN A 518 -20.55 -9.91 -22.95
C GLN A 518 -19.46 -9.13 -22.23
N VAL A 519 -19.76 -7.94 -21.71
CA VAL A 519 -18.82 -7.15 -20.90
C VAL A 519 -18.45 -7.90 -19.62
N ALA A 520 -19.39 -8.60 -18.98
CA ALA A 520 -19.15 -9.41 -17.78
C ALA A 520 -18.12 -10.52 -18.04
N ARG A 521 -18.25 -11.24 -19.17
CA ARG A 521 -17.29 -12.28 -19.58
C ARG A 521 -15.89 -11.74 -19.87
N LEU A 522 -15.81 -10.50 -20.35
CA LEU A 522 -14.53 -9.84 -20.64
C LEU A 522 -13.88 -9.27 -19.38
N ASN A 523 -14.68 -8.62 -18.55
CA ASN A 523 -14.21 -7.89 -17.38
C ASN A 523 -15.32 -7.72 -16.33
N PRO A 524 -15.49 -8.68 -15.42
CA PRO A 524 -16.51 -8.59 -14.38
C PRO A 524 -16.21 -7.47 -13.36
N ALA A 525 -14.95 -7.06 -13.20
CA ALA A 525 -14.58 -5.97 -12.29
C ALA A 525 -15.11 -4.60 -12.74
N ILE A 526 -15.22 -4.36 -14.06
CA ILE A 526 -15.87 -3.15 -14.58
C ILE A 526 -17.33 -3.05 -14.14
N LEU A 527 -18.05 -4.17 -14.05
CA LEU A 527 -19.43 -4.15 -13.56
C LEU A 527 -19.49 -3.79 -12.07
N GLY A 528 -18.51 -4.23 -11.28
CA GLY A 528 -18.35 -3.81 -9.88
C GLY A 528 -18.15 -2.30 -9.75
N TRP A 529 -17.36 -1.69 -10.63
CA TRP A 529 -17.19 -0.25 -10.70
C TRP A 529 -18.48 0.49 -11.10
N LEU A 530 -19.20 0.00 -12.11
CA LEU A 530 -20.50 0.58 -12.51
C LEU A 530 -21.55 0.49 -11.40
N LEU A 531 -21.58 -0.64 -10.67
CA LEU A 531 -22.45 -0.82 -9.50
C LEU A 531 -22.20 0.24 -8.43
N GLU A 532 -20.93 0.60 -8.21
CA GLU A 532 -20.61 1.61 -7.21
C GLU A 532 -21.05 3.01 -7.65
N GLN A 533 -20.89 3.34 -8.95
CA GLN A 533 -21.38 4.60 -9.50
C GLN A 533 -22.91 4.71 -9.53
N LEU A 534 -23.64 3.60 -9.62
CA LEU A 534 -25.10 3.58 -9.65
C LEU A 534 -25.72 4.24 -8.41
N THR A 535 -25.03 4.20 -7.27
CA THR A 535 -25.48 4.85 -6.02
C THR A 535 -25.62 6.37 -6.15
N GLY A 536 -24.81 7.01 -7.00
CA GLY A 536 -24.84 8.45 -7.26
C GLY A 536 -25.76 8.88 -8.40
N VAL A 537 -26.51 7.96 -9.01
CA VAL A 537 -27.43 8.27 -10.12
C VAL A 537 -28.80 8.70 -9.57
N GLU A 538 -29.27 9.87 -10.00
CA GLU A 538 -30.62 10.38 -9.73
C GLU A 538 -31.65 9.60 -10.57
N ALA A 539 -32.24 8.55 -9.98
CA ALA A 539 -33.29 7.72 -10.57
C ALA A 539 -34.11 7.00 -9.47
N GLY A 540 -35.24 6.39 -9.84
CA GLY A 540 -36.08 5.65 -8.89
C GLY A 540 -35.35 4.45 -8.26
N GLU A 541 -35.50 4.25 -6.95
CA GLU A 541 -34.79 3.19 -6.21
C GLU A 541 -35.10 1.79 -6.75
N GLU A 542 -36.35 1.53 -7.17
CA GLU A 542 -36.74 0.26 -7.76
C GLU A 542 -36.01 -0.01 -9.09
N GLN A 543 -35.86 1.02 -9.94
CA GLN A 543 -35.14 0.90 -11.21
C GLN A 543 -33.64 0.64 -10.99
N LYS A 544 -33.04 1.35 -10.03
CA LYS A 544 -31.64 1.16 -9.64
C LYS A 544 -31.42 -0.24 -9.06
N GLU A 545 -32.28 -0.70 -8.16
CA GLU A 545 -32.12 -2.03 -7.56
C GLU A 545 -32.29 -3.14 -8.60
N ALA A 546 -33.23 -3.00 -9.54
CA ALA A 546 -33.38 -3.97 -10.63
C ALA A 546 -32.09 -4.12 -11.48
N LEU A 547 -31.46 -3.00 -11.85
CA LEU A 547 -30.17 -3.04 -12.55
C LEU A 547 -29.07 -3.59 -11.63
N ALA A 548 -29.03 -3.20 -10.37
CA ALA A 548 -28.02 -3.65 -9.42
C ALA A 548 -28.05 -5.18 -9.20
N VAL A 549 -29.25 -5.75 -9.03
CA VAL A 549 -29.46 -7.21 -8.93
C VAL A 549 -28.96 -7.90 -10.19
N PHE A 550 -29.29 -7.38 -11.37
CA PHE A 550 -28.83 -7.95 -12.64
C PHE A 550 -27.30 -7.92 -12.75
N LEU A 551 -26.65 -6.78 -12.50
CA LEU A 551 -25.19 -6.63 -12.57
C LEU A 551 -24.48 -7.56 -11.56
N ARG A 552 -24.99 -7.66 -10.32
CA ARG A 552 -24.45 -8.60 -9.31
C ARG A 552 -24.59 -10.06 -9.78
N GLY A 553 -25.68 -10.39 -10.45
CA GLY A 553 -25.88 -11.70 -11.08
C GLY A 553 -24.82 -12.02 -12.14
N GLN A 554 -24.53 -11.06 -13.02
CA GLN A 554 -23.51 -11.21 -14.07
C GLN A 554 -22.08 -11.28 -13.52
N ILE A 555 -21.81 -10.71 -12.35
CA ILE A 555 -20.49 -10.82 -11.69
C ILE A 555 -20.30 -12.22 -11.08
N ARG A 556 -21.38 -12.86 -10.59
CA ARG A 556 -21.31 -14.14 -9.88
C ARG A 556 -21.41 -15.37 -10.79
N GLY A 557 -22.10 -15.24 -11.92
CA GLY A 557 -22.22 -16.28 -12.95
C GLY A 557 -21.06 -16.24 -13.92
#